data_AF-B1M535-F1
#
_entry.id   AF-B1M535-F1
#
_cell.length_a   1.000
_cell.length_b   1.000
_cell.length_c   1.000
_cell.angle_alpha   90.00
_cell.angle_beta   90.00
_cell.angle_gamma   90.00
#
_symmetry.space_group_name_H-M   'P 1'
#
loop_
_entity.id
_entity.type
_entity.pdbx_description
1 polymer ?
#
loop_
_entity_poly.entity_id
_entity_poly.type
_entity_poly.pdbx_seq_one_letter_code
_entity_poly.pdbx_strand_id
1 'polypeptide(L)'
;MTAVAFDTLKFARALREKAKLSPEQAEGVADALVDVFDGNLATKADIYELRADVQRVRGDIEALKIQSRADTEALRLATQGDIESLRVTTEADSDNLRLSTTAGLEGLRMEIKAGLDGLRLETKADIEAVKGAIASAKVETVRWLVGAIGFQTLAVLGAVIALTRTLH
;
A
#
# COMPACT_ATOMS: atom_id res chain seq x y z
N MET A 1 65.94 9.94 18.52
CA MET A 1 65.45 11.30 18.85
C MET A 1 66.56 12.30 18.60
N THR A 2 66.49 13.13 17.56
CA THR A 2 67.35 14.32 17.48
C THR A 2 66.58 15.47 18.13
N ALA A 3 66.58 15.49 19.47
CA ALA A 3 66.27 16.71 20.20
C ALA A 3 67.27 17.78 19.72
N VAL A 4 66.84 19.04 19.59
CA VAL A 4 67.80 20.13 19.52
C VAL A 4 68.56 20.04 20.84
N ALA A 5 69.82 19.62 20.78
CA ALA A 5 70.64 19.49 21.98
C ALA A 5 70.80 20.90 22.55
N PHE A 6 70.04 21.19 23.60
CA PHE A 6 70.25 22.39 24.38
C PHE A 6 71.59 22.21 25.10
N ASP A 7 72.60 22.96 24.65
CA ASP A 7 73.94 22.90 25.22
C ASP A 7 73.95 23.70 26.53
N THR A 8 73.54 23.03 27.61
CA THR A 8 73.42 23.57 28.96
C THR A 8 74.74 24.20 29.42
N LEU A 9 75.88 23.60 29.06
CA LEU A 9 77.21 24.09 29.42
C LEU A 9 77.55 25.39 28.69
N LYS A 10 77.30 25.46 27.38
CA LYS A 10 77.49 26.68 26.58
C LYS A 10 76.54 27.79 27.03
N PHE A 11 75.31 27.46 27.39
CA PHE A 11 74.34 28.41 27.93
C PHE A 11 74.77 28.97 29.29
N ALA A 12 75.17 28.11 30.24
CA ALA A 12 75.70 28.52 31.53
C ALA A 12 76.97 29.39 31.40
N ARG A 13 77.89 29.04 30.47
CA ARG A 13 79.06 29.88 30.17
C ARG A 13 78.66 31.25 29.63
N ALA A 14 77.68 31.32 28.73
CA ALA A 14 77.19 32.59 28.20
C ALA A 14 76.55 33.46 29.29
N LEU A 15 75.81 32.86 30.23
CA LEU A 15 75.23 33.55 31.39
C LEU A 15 76.32 34.15 32.30
N ARG A 16 77.40 33.41 32.55
CA ARG A 16 78.55 33.92 33.34
C ARG A 16 79.29 35.04 32.62
N GLU A 17 79.62 34.83 31.35
CA GLU A 17 80.50 35.75 30.61
C GLU A 17 79.78 37.03 30.18
N LYS A 18 78.53 36.92 29.72
CA LYS A 18 77.76 38.03 29.14
C LYS A 18 76.82 38.68 30.14
N ALA A 19 76.14 37.90 30.97
CA ALA A 19 75.20 38.41 31.97
C ALA A 19 75.83 38.59 33.37
N LYS A 20 77.11 38.22 33.55
CA LYS A 20 77.89 38.39 34.79
C LYS A 20 77.27 37.70 36.02
N LEU A 21 76.50 36.64 35.79
CA LEU A 21 75.94 35.81 36.87
C LEU A 21 77.05 35.00 37.55
N SER A 22 76.85 34.67 38.84
CA SER A 22 77.75 33.75 39.55
C SER A 22 77.72 32.36 38.91
N PRO A 23 78.75 31.52 39.12
CA PRO A 23 78.74 30.13 38.64
C PRO A 23 77.47 29.38 39.04
N GLU A 24 77.05 29.50 40.29
CA GLU A 24 75.88 28.82 40.86
C GLU A 24 74.57 29.33 40.26
N GLN A 25 74.46 30.64 40.02
CA GLN A 25 73.28 31.24 39.40
C GLN A 25 73.15 30.83 37.93
N ALA A 26 74.25 30.82 37.19
CA ALA A 26 74.25 30.43 35.79
C ALA A 26 73.93 28.95 35.59
N GLU A 27 74.45 28.08 36.46
CA GLU A 27 74.13 26.66 36.46
C GLU A 27 72.66 26.42 36.86
N GLY A 28 72.19 27.04 37.95
CA GLY A 28 70.79 26.90 38.39
C GLY A 28 69.76 27.36 37.35
N VAL A 29 70.04 28.45 36.61
CA VAL A 29 69.16 28.91 35.52
C VAL A 29 69.22 27.96 34.31
N ALA A 30 70.39 27.43 33.98
CA ALA A 30 70.54 26.48 32.88
C ALA A 30 69.83 25.15 33.18
N ASP A 31 69.93 24.66 34.41
CA ASP A 31 69.31 23.42 34.89
C ASP A 31 67.78 23.55 34.95
N ALA A 32 67.27 24.65 35.52
CA ALA A 32 65.83 24.93 35.52
C ALA A 32 65.24 25.05 34.10
N LEU A 33 66.03 25.51 33.12
CA LEU A 33 65.58 25.61 31.74
C LEU A 33 65.58 24.24 31.02
N VAL A 34 66.48 23.32 31.39
CA VAL A 34 66.47 21.93 30.92
C VAL A 34 65.21 21.23 31.42
N ASP A 35 64.89 21.34 32.70
CA ASP A 35 63.67 20.75 33.30
C ASP A 35 62.39 21.24 32.62
N VAL A 36 62.34 22.49 32.16
CA VAL A 36 61.18 23.03 31.42
C VAL A 36 61.06 22.41 30.02
N PHE A 37 62.19 22.12 29.36
CA PHE A 37 62.21 21.52 28.02
C PHE A 37 62.07 20.00 28.03
N ASP A 38 62.45 19.33 29.12
CA ASP A 38 62.35 17.88 29.27
C ASP A 38 60.88 17.50 29.56
N GLY A 39 60.21 16.93 28.56
CA GLY A 39 58.86 16.38 28.69
C GLY A 39 57.69 17.29 28.29
N ASN A 40 57.90 18.61 28.10
CA ASN A 40 56.81 19.53 27.71
C ASN A 40 56.79 19.93 26.22
N LEU A 41 57.86 19.60 25.47
CA LEU A 41 57.96 19.94 24.06
C LEU A 41 57.66 18.75 23.16
N ALA A 42 56.75 18.93 22.20
CA ALA A 42 56.56 17.99 21.12
C ALA A 42 57.86 17.86 20.31
N THR A 43 58.32 16.62 20.15
CA THR A 43 59.51 16.26 19.40
C THR A 43 59.19 16.12 17.91
N LYS A 44 60.23 15.99 17.08
CA LYS A 44 60.05 15.65 15.66
C LYS A 44 59.33 14.31 15.48
N ALA A 45 59.52 13.35 16.40
CA ALA A 45 58.87 12.05 16.32
C ALA A 45 57.35 12.19 16.47
N ASP A 46 56.89 12.99 17.43
CA ASP A 46 55.46 13.27 17.64
C ASP A 46 54.82 13.92 16.40
N ILE A 47 55.56 14.82 15.73
CA ILE A 47 55.10 15.43 14.47
C ILE A 47 55.01 14.39 13.35
N TYR A 48 55.94 13.44 13.27
CA TYR A 48 55.87 12.37 12.27
C TYR A 48 54.71 11.42 12.53
N GLU A 49 54.45 11.08 13.79
CA GLU A 49 53.29 10.28 14.20
C GLU A 49 51.98 10.98 13.87
N LEU A 50 51.83 12.25 14.27
CA LEU A 50 50.66 13.05 13.94
C LEU A 50 50.47 13.18 12.43
N ARG A 51 51.54 13.32 11.65
CA ARG A 51 51.47 13.34 10.20
C ARG A 51 50.97 12.00 9.64
N ALA A 52 51.43 10.88 10.19
CA ALA A 52 50.95 9.56 9.79
C ALA A 52 49.46 9.39 10.12
N ASP A 53 49.03 9.84 11.30
CA ASP A 53 47.63 9.80 11.72
C ASP A 53 46.74 10.67 10.82
N VAL A 54 47.19 11.87 10.48
CA VAL A 54 46.48 12.75 9.54
C VAL A 54 46.33 12.09 8.16
N GLN A 55 47.35 11.38 7.67
CA GLN A 55 47.24 10.66 6.40
C GLN A 55 46.27 9.47 6.51
N ARG A 56 46.24 8.75 7.64
CA ARG A 56 45.29 7.68 7.87
C ARG A 56 43.86 8.19 7.88
N VAL A 57 43.59 9.24 8.66
CA VAL A 57 42.26 9.87 8.75
C VAL A 57 41.80 10.39 7.38
N ARG A 58 42.71 10.96 6.57
CA ARG A 58 42.39 11.35 5.19
C ARG A 58 41.98 10.17 4.32
N GLY A 59 42.68 9.03 4.47
CA GLY A 59 42.31 7.78 3.82
C GLY A 59 40.91 7.31 4.24
N ASP A 60 40.65 7.29 5.55
CA ASP A 60 39.35 6.88 6.10
C ASP A 60 38.20 7.78 5.62
N ILE A 61 38.43 9.10 5.53
CA ILE A 61 37.45 10.06 5.02
C ILE A 61 37.12 9.81 3.55
N GLU A 62 38.12 9.58 2.69
CA GLU A 62 37.85 9.27 1.28
C GLU A 62 37.18 7.91 1.12
N ALA A 63 37.55 6.90 1.91
CA ALA A 63 36.86 5.61 1.93
C ALA A 63 35.38 5.76 2.34
N LEU A 64 35.09 6.52 3.40
CA LEU A 64 33.73 6.79 3.86
C LEU A 64 32.91 7.55 2.81
N LYS A 65 33.53 8.50 2.11
CA LYS A 65 32.88 9.25 1.03
C LYS A 65 32.53 8.38 -0.17
N ILE A 66 33.41 7.44 -0.53
CA ILE A 66 33.13 6.45 -1.58
C ILE A 66 31.98 5.55 -1.14
N GLN A 67 32.03 5.02 0.09
CA GLN A 67 30.99 4.16 0.64
C GLN A 67 29.63 4.87 0.66
N SER A 68 29.57 6.10 1.18
CA SER A 68 28.33 6.87 1.27
C SER A 68 27.71 7.14 -0.10
N ARG A 69 28.52 7.38 -1.13
CA ARG A 69 28.05 7.51 -2.52
C ARG A 69 27.50 6.19 -3.06
N ALA A 70 28.17 5.08 -2.79
CA ALA A 70 27.71 3.76 -3.18
C ALA A 70 26.37 3.40 -2.50
N ASP A 71 26.24 3.66 -1.20
CA ASP A 71 25.02 3.42 -0.44
C ASP A 71 23.85 4.26 -0.96
N THR A 72 24.12 5.54 -1.29
CA THR A 72 23.10 6.44 -1.87
C THR A 72 22.61 5.93 -3.22
N GLU A 73 23.51 5.47 -4.09
CA GLU A 73 23.12 4.93 -5.40
C GLU A 73 22.40 3.59 -5.26
N ALA A 74 22.81 2.73 -4.32
CA ALA A 74 22.12 1.48 -4.03
C ALA A 74 20.67 1.74 -3.56
N LEU A 75 20.48 2.69 -2.65
CA LEU A 75 19.14 3.10 -2.20
C LEU A 75 18.31 3.72 -3.33
N ARG A 76 18.92 4.51 -4.21
CA ARG A 76 18.26 5.10 -5.38
C ARG A 76 17.74 4.01 -6.33
N LEU A 77 18.58 3.02 -6.63
CA LEU A 77 18.22 1.90 -7.51
C LEU A 77 17.14 1.01 -6.89
N ALA A 78 17.25 0.69 -5.59
CA ALA A 78 16.23 -0.07 -4.87
C ALA A 78 14.87 0.64 -4.90
N THR A 79 14.85 1.94 -4.58
CA THR A 79 13.62 2.76 -4.62
C THR A 79 13.03 2.82 -6.02
N GLN A 80 13.86 2.94 -7.06
CA GLN A 80 13.40 2.92 -8.45
C GLN A 80 12.77 1.57 -8.82
N GLY A 81 13.35 0.45 -8.36
CA GLY A 81 12.79 -0.88 -8.52
C GLY A 81 11.45 -1.05 -7.81
N ASP A 82 11.33 -0.57 -6.58
CA ASP A 82 10.08 -0.63 -5.80
C ASP A 82 8.96 0.18 -6.47
N ILE A 83 9.27 1.37 -6.99
CA ILE A 83 8.31 2.21 -7.73
C ILE A 83 7.81 1.49 -8.99
N GLU A 84 8.70 0.85 -9.75
CA GLU A 84 8.31 0.14 -10.96
C GLU A 84 7.45 -1.10 -10.64
N SER A 85 7.82 -1.84 -9.58
CA SER A 85 7.02 -2.96 -9.09
C SER A 85 5.59 -2.52 -8.72
N LEU A 86 5.46 -1.45 -7.93
CA LEU A 86 4.17 -0.88 -7.55
C LEU A 86 3.35 -0.40 -8.75
N ARG A 87 4.00 0.17 -9.76
CA ARG A 87 3.35 0.59 -11.00
C ARG A 87 2.75 -0.61 -11.73
N VAL A 88 3.53 -1.66 -11.94
CA VAL A 88 3.09 -2.89 -12.63
C VAL A 88 1.95 -3.57 -11.87
N THR A 89 2.05 -3.68 -10.54
CA THR A 89 0.97 -4.31 -9.75
C THR A 89 -0.32 -3.48 -9.82
N THR A 90 -0.23 -2.15 -9.75
CA THR A 90 -1.40 -1.27 -9.85
C THR A 90 -2.07 -1.36 -11.21
N GLU A 91 -1.29 -1.48 -12.30
CA GLU A 91 -1.82 -1.65 -13.65
C GLU A 91 -2.55 -3.00 -13.79
N ALA A 92 -1.93 -4.09 -13.31
CA ALA A 92 -2.55 -5.42 -13.29
C ALA A 92 -3.85 -5.45 -12.47
N ASP A 93 -3.86 -4.81 -11.29
CA ASP A 93 -5.06 -4.71 -10.45
C ASP A 93 -6.18 -3.91 -11.14
N SER A 94 -5.83 -2.83 -11.84
CA SER A 94 -6.79 -2.04 -12.63
C SER A 94 -7.43 -2.87 -13.73
N ASP A 95 -6.65 -3.66 -14.45
CA ASP A 95 -7.15 -4.53 -15.52
C ASP A 95 -7.99 -5.67 -14.98
N ASN A 96 -7.60 -6.28 -13.86
CA ASN A 96 -8.42 -7.28 -13.16
C ASN A 96 -9.77 -6.71 -12.72
N LEU A 97 -9.80 -5.49 -12.17
CA LEU A 97 -11.04 -4.81 -11.80
C LEU A 97 -11.92 -4.54 -13.03
N ARG A 98 -11.33 -4.12 -14.16
CA ARG A 98 -12.09 -3.91 -15.41
C ARG A 98 -12.70 -5.20 -15.94
N LEU A 99 -11.93 -6.29 -15.95
CA LEU A 99 -12.41 -7.61 -16.39
C LEU A 99 -13.53 -8.12 -15.48
N SER A 100 -13.32 -8.06 -14.16
CA SER A 100 -14.34 -8.45 -13.17
C SER A 100 -15.63 -7.64 -13.33
N THR A 101 -15.52 -6.32 -13.50
CA THR A 101 -16.69 -5.45 -13.73
C THR A 101 -17.42 -5.83 -15.01
N THR A 102 -16.69 -6.08 -16.10
CA THR A 102 -17.28 -6.46 -17.39
C THR A 102 -18.01 -7.79 -17.29
N ALA A 103 -17.39 -8.79 -16.68
CA ALA A 103 -18.00 -10.09 -16.44
C ALA A 103 -19.25 -9.97 -15.55
N GLY A 104 -19.21 -9.16 -14.49
CA GLY A 104 -20.36 -8.89 -13.63
C GLY A 104 -21.53 -8.25 -14.38
N LEU A 105 -21.26 -7.25 -15.24
CA LEU A 105 -22.30 -6.62 -16.06
C LEU A 105 -22.92 -7.61 -17.07
N GLU A 106 -22.12 -8.49 -17.65
CA GLU A 106 -22.61 -9.52 -18.57
C GLU A 106 -23.46 -10.58 -17.84
N GLY A 107 -23.04 -10.97 -16.64
CA GLY A 107 -23.83 -11.83 -15.74
C GLY A 107 -25.20 -11.23 -15.43
N LEU A 108 -25.25 -9.95 -15.00
CA LEU A 108 -26.50 -9.24 -14.73
C LEU A 108 -27.40 -9.13 -15.96
N ARG A 109 -26.83 -8.89 -17.15
CA ARG A 109 -27.61 -8.88 -18.40
C ARG A 109 -28.26 -10.23 -18.69
N MET A 110 -27.53 -11.32 -18.49
CA MET A 110 -28.04 -12.66 -18.69
C MET A 110 -29.13 -13.01 -17.68
N GLU A 111 -28.95 -12.64 -16.41
CA GLU A 111 -29.93 -12.84 -15.34
C GLU A 111 -31.23 -12.07 -15.63
N ILE A 112 -31.14 -10.79 -16.01
CA ILE A 112 -32.30 -9.97 -16.38
C ILE A 112 -33.03 -10.59 -17.58
N LYS A 113 -32.29 -11.03 -18.61
CA LYS A 113 -32.89 -11.65 -19.79
C LYS A 113 -33.63 -12.94 -19.44
N ALA A 114 -33.01 -13.82 -18.64
CA ALA A 114 -33.64 -15.04 -18.17
C ALA A 114 -34.89 -14.75 -17.33
N GLY A 115 -34.84 -13.74 -16.46
CA GLY A 115 -35.99 -13.29 -15.67
C GLY A 115 -37.13 -12.78 -16.54
N LEU A 116 -36.85 -11.97 -17.57
CA LEU A 116 -37.87 -11.48 -18.52
C LEU A 116 -38.49 -12.62 -19.32
N ASP A 117 -37.69 -13.58 -19.81
CA ASP A 117 -38.18 -14.75 -20.52
C ASP A 117 -39.06 -15.62 -19.61
N GLY A 118 -38.67 -15.80 -18.35
CA GLY A 118 -39.44 -16.48 -17.31
C GLY A 118 -40.81 -15.82 -17.07
N LEU A 119 -40.83 -14.52 -16.79
CA LEU A 119 -42.06 -13.75 -16.57
C LEU A 119 -42.99 -13.80 -17.80
N ARG A 120 -42.42 -13.78 -19.01
CA ARG A 120 -43.20 -13.90 -20.25
C ARG A 120 -43.88 -15.25 -20.38
N LEU A 121 -43.18 -16.34 -20.01
CA LEU A 121 -43.74 -17.70 -20.02
C LEU A 121 -44.83 -17.86 -18.96
N GLU A 122 -44.58 -17.37 -17.74
CA GLU A 122 -45.56 -17.36 -16.64
C GLU A 122 -46.83 -16.61 -17.05
N THR A 123 -46.69 -15.37 -17.54
CA THR A 123 -47.83 -14.57 -18.03
C THR A 123 -48.61 -15.29 -19.13
N LYS A 124 -47.93 -16.00 -20.03
CA LYS A 124 -48.59 -16.77 -21.10
C LYS A 124 -49.36 -17.95 -20.52
N ALA A 125 -48.79 -18.67 -19.55
CA ALA A 125 -49.45 -19.76 -18.87
C ALA A 125 -50.71 -19.28 -18.12
N ASP A 126 -50.61 -18.16 -17.41
CA ASP A 126 -51.74 -17.56 -16.70
C ASP A 126 -52.87 -17.14 -17.66
N ILE A 127 -52.53 -16.54 -18.81
CA ILE A 127 -53.52 -16.20 -19.84
C ILE A 127 -54.27 -17.45 -20.34
N GLU A 128 -53.56 -18.54 -20.61
CA GLU A 128 -54.20 -19.79 -21.05
C GLU A 128 -55.04 -20.44 -19.94
N ALA A 129 -54.57 -20.37 -18.68
CA ALA A 129 -55.36 -20.81 -17.52
C ALA A 129 -56.65 -20.02 -17.37
N VAL A 130 -56.59 -18.68 -17.48
CA VAL A 130 -57.75 -17.79 -17.44
C VAL A 130 -58.72 -18.08 -18.58
N LYS A 131 -58.23 -18.27 -19.82
CA LYS A 131 -59.07 -18.66 -20.96
C LYS A 131 -59.78 -19.99 -20.71
N GLY A 132 -59.07 -20.98 -20.16
CA GLY A 132 -59.63 -22.27 -19.77
C GLY A 132 -60.75 -22.13 -18.73
N ALA A 133 -60.52 -21.33 -17.68
CA ALA A 133 -61.50 -21.04 -16.65
C ALA A 133 -62.77 -20.38 -17.23
N ILE A 134 -62.60 -19.39 -18.13
CA ILE A 134 -63.71 -18.73 -18.83
C ILE A 134 -64.51 -19.73 -19.68
N ALA A 135 -63.83 -20.61 -20.43
CA ALA A 135 -64.51 -21.63 -21.24
C ALA A 135 -65.34 -22.58 -20.38
N SER A 136 -64.79 -23.04 -19.25
CA SER A 136 -65.50 -23.88 -18.28
C SER A 136 -66.73 -23.16 -17.71
N ALA A 137 -66.58 -21.91 -17.27
CA ALA A 137 -67.67 -21.11 -16.73
C ALA A 137 -68.80 -20.86 -17.76
N LYS A 138 -68.43 -20.65 -19.04
CA LYS A 138 -69.39 -20.51 -20.13
C LYS A 138 -70.18 -21.81 -20.34
N VAL A 139 -69.52 -22.96 -20.32
CA VAL A 139 -70.19 -24.28 -20.44
C VAL A 139 -71.15 -24.51 -19.27
N GLU A 140 -70.72 -24.20 -18.05
CA GLU A 140 -71.57 -24.31 -16.86
C GLU A 140 -72.79 -23.40 -16.94
N THR A 141 -72.61 -22.15 -17.37
CA THR A 141 -73.70 -21.18 -17.58
C THR A 141 -74.71 -21.70 -18.61
N VAL A 142 -74.24 -22.22 -19.76
CA VAL A 142 -75.12 -22.80 -20.79
C VAL A 142 -75.86 -24.01 -20.25
N ARG A 143 -75.17 -24.91 -19.53
CA ARG A 143 -75.78 -26.08 -18.90
C ARG A 143 -76.89 -25.68 -17.93
N TRP A 144 -76.66 -24.65 -17.11
CA TRP A 144 -77.66 -24.13 -16.19
C TRP A 144 -78.87 -23.52 -16.93
N LEU A 145 -78.63 -22.70 -17.97
CA LEU A 145 -79.70 -22.10 -18.79
C LEU A 145 -80.59 -23.16 -19.45
N VAL A 146 -80.00 -24.20 -20.04
CA VAL A 146 -80.76 -25.30 -20.65
C VAL A 146 -81.62 -26.02 -19.60
N GLY A 147 -81.06 -26.29 -18.41
CA GLY A 147 -81.82 -26.86 -17.29
C GLY A 147 -82.99 -25.98 -16.85
N ALA A 148 -82.76 -24.67 -16.72
CA ALA A 148 -83.79 -23.70 -16.34
C ALA A 148 -84.92 -23.59 -17.38
N ILE A 149 -84.59 -23.50 -18.67
CA ILE A 149 -85.59 -23.47 -19.76
C ILE A 149 -86.39 -24.77 -19.81
N GLY A 150 -85.72 -25.92 -19.67
CA GLY A 150 -86.38 -27.22 -19.57
C GLY A 150 -87.37 -27.30 -18.41
N PHE A 151 -86.99 -26.80 -17.23
CA PHE A 151 -87.90 -26.73 -16.09
C PHE A 151 -89.07 -25.77 -16.31
N GLN A 152 -88.81 -24.56 -16.83
CA GLN A 152 -89.85 -23.57 -17.13
C GLN A 152 -90.90 -24.10 -18.12
N THR A 153 -90.45 -24.75 -19.20
CA THR A 153 -91.35 -25.33 -20.20
C THR A 153 -92.25 -26.42 -19.61
N LEU A 154 -91.70 -27.30 -18.77
CA LEU A 154 -92.48 -28.31 -18.04
C LEU A 154 -93.47 -27.68 -17.05
N ALA A 155 -93.07 -26.64 -16.33
CA ALA A 155 -93.95 -25.93 -15.39
C ALA A 155 -95.13 -25.25 -16.10
N VAL A 156 -94.88 -24.59 -17.24
CA VAL A 156 -95.92 -23.96 -18.06
C VAL A 156 -96.90 -25.00 -18.60
N LEU A 157 -96.40 -26.11 -19.17
CA LEU A 157 -97.24 -27.22 -19.63
C LEU A 157 -98.12 -27.77 -18.51
N GLY A 158 -97.54 -28.01 -17.33
CA GLY A 158 -98.28 -28.47 -16.15
C GLY A 158 -99.38 -27.49 -15.71
N ALA A 159 -99.09 -26.19 -15.70
CA ALA A 159 -100.08 -25.15 -15.39
C ALA A 159 -101.23 -25.10 -16.39
N VAL A 160 -100.93 -25.19 -17.70
CA VAL A 160 -101.96 -25.24 -18.75
C VAL A 160 -102.87 -26.45 -18.58
N ILE A 161 -102.32 -27.64 -18.33
CA ILE A 161 -103.10 -28.87 -18.10
C ILE A 161 -104.01 -28.72 -16.88
N ALA A 162 -103.49 -28.16 -15.78
CA ALA A 162 -104.28 -27.92 -14.57
C ALA A 162 -105.44 -26.96 -14.83
N LEU A 163 -105.21 -25.86 -15.56
CA LEU A 163 -106.24 -24.89 -15.97
C LEU A 163 -107.34 -25.54 -16.81
N THR A 164 -106.98 -26.37 -17.80
CA THR A 164 -107.98 -27.08 -18.62
C THR A 164 -108.83 -28.07 -17.82
N ARG A 165 -108.28 -28.68 -16.76
CA ARG A 165 -109.03 -29.58 -15.88
C ARG A 165 -109.97 -28.86 -14.93
N THR A 166 -109.69 -27.61 -14.58
CA THR A 166 -110.57 -26.80 -13.71
C THR A 166 -111.70 -26.09 -14.46
N LEU A 167 -111.66 -26.05 -15.81
CA LEU A 167 -112.66 -25.39 -16.66
C LEU A 167 -113.68 -26.37 -17.28
N HIS A 168 -113.53 -27.68 -17.04
CA HIS A 168 -114.49 -28.74 -17.39
C HIS A 168 -115.08 -29.34 -16.11
#